data_AF-D9QMK6-F1
#
_entry.id   AF-D9QMK6-F1
#
_cell.length_a   1.000
_cell.length_b   1.000
_cell.length_c   1.000
_cell.angle_alpha   90.00
_cell.angle_beta   90.00
_cell.angle_gamma   90.00
#
_symmetry.space_group_name_H-M   'P 1'
#
loop_
_entity.id
_entity.type
_entity.pdbx_description
1 polymer ?
#
loop_
_entity_poly.entity_id
_entity_poly.type
_entity_poly.pdbx_seq_one_letter_code
_entity_poly.pdbx_strand_id
1 'polypeptide(L)' 'MDVTLSADGRIVSGPTLRNSRSDSVYRAAADGALRAIRQTAPFDVPQGFPGGAFRPVFVTERACRNR' A
#
# COMPACT_ATOMS: atom_id res chain seq x y z
N MET A 1 3.88 1.34 5.40
CA MET A 1 4.68 1.44 4.16
C MET A 1 4.57 2.86 3.63
N ASP A 2 5.47 3.31 2.78
CA ASP A 2 5.37 4.62 2.13
C ASP A 2 5.02 4.45 0.66
N VAL A 3 4.08 5.26 0.15
CA VAL A 3 3.70 5.35 -1.26
C VAL A 3 3.44 6.80 -1.60
N THR A 4 3.84 7.25 -2.79
CA THR A 4 3.50 8.59 -3.29
C THR A 4 2.54 8.46 -4.44
N LEU A 5 1.43 9.18 -4.37
CA LEU A 5 0.42 9.23 -5.41
C LEU A 5 0.49 10.56 -6.16
N SER A 6 0.22 10.54 -7.46
CA SER A 6 -0.07 11.75 -8.24
C SER A 6 -1.53 12.17 -8.09
N ALA A 7 -1.85 13.36 -8.60
CA ALA A 7 -3.21 13.91 -8.58
C ALA A 7 -4.25 13.05 -9.33
N ASP A 8 -3.82 12.21 -10.27
CA ASP A 8 -4.66 11.25 -11.00
C ASP A 8 -4.68 9.85 -10.34
N GLY A 9 -4.23 9.74 -9.07
CA GLY A 9 -4.30 8.50 -8.31
C GLY A 9 -3.28 7.43 -8.71
N ARG A 10 -2.34 7.73 -9.61
CA ARG A 10 -1.25 6.79 -9.96
C ARG A 10 -0.18 6.77 -8.88
N ILE A 11 0.49 5.64 -8.75
CA ILE A 11 1.68 5.53 -7.91
C ILE A 11 2.87 6.12 -8.68
N VAL A 12 3.48 7.16 -8.12
CA VAL A 12 4.69 7.80 -8.67
C VAL A 12 5.96 7.46 -7.88
N SER A 13 5.83 6.93 -6.66
CA SER A 13 6.95 6.39 -5.88
C SER A 13 6.48 5.35 -4.84
N GLY A 14 7.32 4.37 -4.52
CA GLY A 14 6.93 3.21 -3.70
C GLY A 14 6.05 2.21 -4.47
N PRO A 15 5.22 1.40 -3.79
CA PRO A 15 5.11 1.24 -2.34
C PRO A 15 6.35 0.56 -1.74
N THR A 16 6.85 1.09 -0.62
CA THR A 16 8.07 0.59 0.04
C THR A 16 7.81 0.31 1.53
N LEU A 17 8.26 -0.85 2.01
CA LEU A 17 8.18 -1.19 3.43
C LEU A 17 9.22 -0.39 4.23
N ARG A 18 8.79 0.24 5.32
CA ARG A 18 9.71 0.93 6.25
C ARG A 18 10.41 -0.01 7.21
N ASN A 19 9.69 -1.01 7.70
CA ASN A 19 10.17 -1.95 8.73
C ASN A 19 10.16 -3.35 8.14
N SER A 20 11.01 -3.59 7.13
CA SER A 20 11.15 -4.93 6.57
C SER A 20 11.61 -5.90 7.65
N ARG A 21 10.89 -7.01 7.82
CA ARG A 21 11.29 -8.11 8.69
C ARG A 21 11.50 -9.37 7.87
N SER A 22 12.46 -10.18 8.30
CA SER A 22 12.87 -11.40 7.61
C SER A 22 11.97 -12.60 7.88
N ASP A 23 11.11 -12.52 8.89
CA ASP A 23 10.19 -13.58 9.29
C ASP A 23 9.27 -13.97 8.11
N SER A 24 9.17 -15.26 7.80
CA SER A 24 8.49 -15.77 6.60
C SER A 24 7.03 -15.32 6.50
N VAL A 25 6.31 -15.34 7.63
CA VAL A 25 4.91 -14.91 7.73
C VAL A 25 4.78 -13.41 7.48
N TYR A 26 5.66 -12.60 8.08
CA TYR A 26 5.67 -11.16 7.87
C TYR A 26 5.95 -10.82 6.41
N ARG A 27 6.95 -11.48 5.81
CA ARG A 27 7.31 -11.29 4.40
C ARG A 27 6.13 -11.63 3.49
N ALA A 28 5.50 -12.79 3.67
CA ALA A 28 4.36 -13.20 2.85
C ALA A 28 3.18 -12.22 2.95
N ALA A 29 2.86 -11.74 4.16
CA ALA A 29 1.82 -10.75 4.37
C ALA A 29 2.16 -9.39 3.72
N ALA A 30 3.41 -8.95 3.90
CA ALA A 30 3.90 -7.70 3.33
C ALA A 30 3.92 -7.74 1.79
N ASP A 31 4.38 -8.85 1.19
CA ASP A 31 4.37 -9.06 -0.25
C ASP A 31 2.95 -9.05 -0.82
N GLY A 32 2.00 -9.66 -0.10
CA GLY A 32 0.58 -9.59 -0.43
C GLY A 32 0.05 -8.16 -0.45
N ALA A 33 0.35 -7.38 0.60
CA ALA A 33 -0.09 -5.99 0.70
C ALA A 33 0.53 -5.09 -0.38
N LEU A 34 1.83 -5.24 -0.66
CA LEU A 34 2.52 -4.51 -1.72
C LEU A 34 1.94 -4.84 -3.09
N ARG A 35 1.65 -6.12 -3.36
CA ARG A 35 1.02 -6.56 -4.61
C ARG A 35 -0.37 -5.96 -4.78
N ALA A 36 -1.19 -5.99 -3.71
CA ALA A 36 -2.53 -5.42 -3.73
C ALA A 36 -2.50 -3.93 -4.09
N ILE A 37 -1.65 -3.14 -3.43
CA ILE A 37 -1.53 -1.70 -3.70
C ILE A 37 -1.12 -1.40 -5.14
N ARG A 38 -0.18 -2.18 -5.69
CA ARG A 38 0.25 -2.01 -7.08
C ARG A 38 -0.86 -2.34 -8.07
N GLN A 39 -1.66 -3.38 -7.78
CA GLN A 39 -2.74 -3.83 -8.65
C GLN A 39 -3.97 -2.92 -8.60
N THR A 40 -4.16 -2.18 -7.50
CA THR A 40 -5.26 -1.22 -7.35
C THR A 40 -4.96 0.15 -7.94
N ALA A 41 -3.73 0.42 -8.38
CA ALA A 41 -3.39 1.68 -9.04
C ALA A 41 -3.80 1.63 -10.53
N PRO A 42 -4.30 2.74 -11.10
CA PRO A 42 -4.60 4.01 -10.45
C PRO A 42 -5.77 3.92 -9.47
N PHE A 43 -5.68 4.65 -8.35
CA PHE A 43 -6.75 4.75 -7.37
C PHE A 43 -7.82 5.75 -7.83
N ASP A 44 -9.08 5.44 -7.56
CA ASP A 44 -10.15 6.43 -7.65
C ASP A 44 -9.95 7.50 -6.58
N VAL A 45 -9.69 8.72 -7.03
CA VAL A 45 -9.41 9.87 -6.17
C VAL A 45 -10.44 10.98 -6.40
N PRO A 46 -10.80 11.75 -5.37
CA PRO A 46 -11.76 12.84 -5.51
C PRO A 46 -11.22 13.95 -6.41
N GLN A 47 -12.13 14.74 -7.00
CA GLN A 47 -11.76 15.91 -7.78
C GLN A 47 -10.92 16.89 -6.94
N GLY A 48 -9.83 17.39 -7.53
CA GLY A 48 -8.90 18.30 -6.84
C GLY A 48 -7.92 17.60 -5.89
N PHE A 49 -7.83 16.26 -5.91
CA PHE A 49 -6.84 15.53 -5.14
C PHE A 49 -5.42 15.98 -5.50
N PRO A 50 -4.60 16.45 -4.53
CA PRO A 50 -3.30 17.04 -4.83
C PRO A 50 -2.20 15.99 -5.09
N GLY A 51 -2.47 14.70 -4.84
CA GLY A 51 -1.43 13.70 -4.71
C GLY A 51 -0.65 13.85 -3.39
N GLY A 52 0.54 13.27 -3.34
CA GLY A 52 1.46 13.38 -2.20
C GLY A 52 1.86 12.05 -1.59
N ALA A 53 2.58 12.12 -0.47
CA ALA A 53 3.07 10.95 0.24
C ALA A 53 2.03 10.41 1.23
N PHE A 54 1.74 9.12 1.15
CA PHE A 54 0.78 8.41 1.97
C PHE A 54 1.42 7.23 2.69
N ARG A 55 0.84 6.89 3.84
CA ARG A 55 1.31 5.81 4.72
C ARG A 55 0.21 4.80 5.03
N PRO A 56 -0.15 3.93 4.07
CA PRO A 56 -1.06 2.85 4.35
C PRO A 56 -0.45 1.88 5.38
N VAL A 57 -1.29 1.49 6.33
CA VAL A 57 -0.97 0.48 7.35
C VAL A 57 -1.79 -0.76 7.05
N PHE A 58 -1.12 -1.87 6.77
CA PHE A 58 -1.76 -3.16 6.62
C PHE A 58 -1.86 -3.82 7.99
N VAL A 59 -3.04 -3.84 8.57
CA VAL A 59 -3.31 -4.53 9.85
C VAL A 59 -3.74 -5.96 9.54
N THR A 60 -2.79 -6.91 9.59
CA THR A 60 -3.02 -8.31 9.21
C THR A 60 -4.19 -8.94 9.98
N GLU A 61 -4.34 -8.66 11.27
CA GLU A 61 -5.46 -9.12 12.11
C GLU A 61 -6.84 -8.63 11.63
N ARG A 62 -6.89 -7.50 10.91
CA ARG A 62 -8.12 -6.97 10.31
C ARG A 62 -8.33 -7.51 8.90
N ALA A 63 -7.25 -7.68 8.12
CA ALA A 63 -7.30 -8.16 6.75
C ALA A 63 -7.61 -9.66 6.64
N CYS A 64 -7.25 -10.45 7.64
CA CYS A 64 -7.47 -11.91 7.66
C CYS A 64 -8.62 -12.35 8.58
N ARG A 65 -9.40 -11.41 9.15
CA ARG A 65 -10.48 -11.73 10.11
C ARG A 65 -11.65 -12.53 9.53
N ASN A 66 -11.83 -12.49 8.20
CA ASN A 66 -12.89 -13.21 7.49
C ASN A 66 -12.31 -14.30 6.55
N ARG A 67 -11.23 -14.96 6.97
CA ARG A 67 -10.71 -16.13 6.24
C ARG A 67 -11.25 -17.42 6.84
#